data_AF-A0A8C5MGN9-F1
#
_entry.id   AF-A0A8C5MGN9-F1
#
_cell.length_a   1.000
_cell.length_b   1.000
_cell.length_c   1.000
_cell.angle_alpha   90.00
_cell.angle_beta   90.00
_cell.angle_gamma   90.00
#
_symmetry.space_group_name_H-M   'P 1'
#
loop_
_entity.id
_entity.type
_entity.pdbx_description
1 polymer ?
#
loop_
_entity_poly.entity_id
_entity_poly.type
_entity_poly.pdbx_seq_one_letter_code
_entity_poly.pdbx_strand_id
1 'polypeptide(L)'
;MEGKWEEVFNYVSMRAYPPGSDKAQKYSVKRYASKFTVKEDELFYGEKRAVKSREEARTLFSEFHISPDGKHMGIARTRRAMCNRFYWLGMTVEIDKWVLECEVCKMKPLSFAHVKTEKKSPKSRMIQRRLFSKVSKMVEEAKKLAGYAAVDNHVKDNQAVGIGSGSTIVHAVKRLAERVKEENLNVVCVPTSFQARQLILENCLPLSDLDRHPELDVAIDGADEVDSELNLIKGGGGCLTQEKIVASCAKSFIVIADYRKDSSALGEQWKKGIPVEVIPMAYVPVSRAIQSQFGGSADLRMAVSKAGPVVTDNGNFLLDWRFDQEHNWSAVNTTIKMMPGVVDTGLFINLAERVYFGMEDGTVKIRDKNML
;
A
#
# COMPACT_ATOMS: atom_id res chain seq x y z
N MET A 1 31.28 -10.67 13.70
CA MET A 1 31.48 -9.76 12.55
C MET A 1 32.98 -9.52 12.37
N GLU A 2 33.70 -9.19 13.45
CA GLU A 2 35.15 -8.88 13.42
C GLU A 2 36.05 -9.96 12.79
N GLY A 3 36.04 -11.21 13.27
CA GLY A 3 37.01 -12.23 12.82
C GLY A 3 37.01 -12.46 11.29
N LYS A 4 35.84 -12.44 10.65
CA LYS A 4 35.71 -12.64 9.20
C LYS A 4 36.37 -11.52 8.38
N TRP A 5 36.43 -10.30 8.91
CA TRP A 5 37.00 -9.16 8.17
C TRP A 5 38.53 -9.16 8.20
N GLU A 6 39.10 -9.63 9.30
CA GLU A 6 40.54 -9.82 9.43
C GLU A 6 41.05 -10.89 8.46
N GLU A 7 40.32 -12.01 8.34
CA GLU A 7 40.63 -13.06 7.35
C GLU A 7 40.60 -12.53 5.91
N VAL A 8 39.59 -11.73 5.57
CA VAL A 8 39.44 -11.14 4.24
C VAL A 8 40.55 -10.11 3.98
N PHE A 9 40.85 -9.25 4.95
CA PHE A 9 41.92 -8.26 4.83
C PHE A 9 43.28 -8.93 4.64
N ASN A 10 43.63 -9.89 5.48
CA ASN A 10 44.90 -10.64 5.39
C ASN A 10 45.03 -11.37 4.05
N TYR A 11 43.94 -11.92 3.52
CA TYR A 11 43.95 -12.56 2.22
C TYR A 11 44.11 -11.57 1.06
N VAL A 12 43.43 -10.43 1.10
CA VAL A 12 43.51 -9.41 0.03
C VAL A 12 44.89 -8.73 0.04
N SER A 13 45.44 -8.42 1.21
CA SER A 13 46.72 -7.70 1.36
C SER A 13 47.94 -8.61 1.20
N MET A 14 47.93 -9.80 1.81
CA MET A 14 49.14 -10.65 1.94
C MET A 14 48.97 -12.04 1.31
N ARG A 15 47.81 -12.35 0.72
CA ARG A 15 47.46 -13.72 0.26
C ARG A 15 47.57 -14.78 1.37
N ALA A 16 47.41 -14.35 2.62
CA ALA A 16 47.46 -15.23 3.79
C ALA A 16 46.08 -15.82 4.08
N TYR A 17 46.05 -17.10 4.50
CA TYR A 17 44.85 -17.79 4.96
C TYR A 17 44.89 -17.96 6.48
N PRO A 18 43.74 -18.14 7.14
CA PRO A 18 43.73 -18.44 8.57
C PRO A 18 44.58 -19.69 8.90
N PRO A 19 45.38 -19.67 9.98
CA PRO A 19 46.19 -20.82 10.37
C PRO A 19 45.33 -22.10 10.51
N GLY A 20 45.84 -23.22 10.00
CA GLY A 20 45.12 -24.50 10.04
C GLY A 20 43.99 -24.68 9.01
N SER A 21 43.78 -23.72 8.09
CA SER A 21 42.70 -23.82 7.09
C SER A 21 42.87 -25.00 6.12
N ASP A 22 41.81 -25.78 5.95
CA ASP A 22 41.72 -26.85 4.95
C ASP A 22 41.48 -26.30 3.52
N LYS A 23 41.41 -27.20 2.52
CA LYS A 23 41.23 -26.83 1.11
C LYS A 23 39.89 -26.13 0.84
N ALA A 24 38.81 -26.54 1.50
CA ALA A 24 37.48 -25.97 1.31
C ALA A 24 37.36 -24.58 1.96
N GLN A 25 37.92 -24.42 3.15
CA GLN A 25 38.01 -23.15 3.87
C GLN A 25 38.83 -22.12 3.08
N LYS A 26 40.00 -22.51 2.55
CA LYS A 26 40.82 -21.67 1.66
C LYS A 26 40.05 -21.23 0.42
N TYR A 27 39.30 -22.14 -0.22
CA TYR A 27 38.47 -21.82 -1.38
C TYR A 27 37.36 -20.82 -1.03
N SER A 28 36.71 -21.00 0.13
CA SER A 28 35.67 -20.09 0.62
C SER A 28 36.21 -18.68 0.87
N VAL A 29 37.35 -18.55 1.57
CA VAL A 29 38.03 -17.28 1.83
C VAL A 29 38.41 -16.61 0.52
N LYS A 30 39.07 -17.33 -0.39
CA LYS A 30 39.46 -16.80 -1.72
C LYS A 30 38.27 -16.28 -2.51
N ARG A 31 37.19 -17.06 -2.59
CA ARG A 31 35.97 -16.70 -3.34
C ARG A 31 35.25 -15.50 -2.75
N TYR A 32 35.25 -15.37 -1.42
CA TYR A 32 34.59 -14.25 -0.77
C TYR A 32 35.44 -12.99 -0.84
N ALA A 33 36.75 -13.10 -0.58
CA ALA A 33 37.70 -12.01 -0.60
C ALA A 33 37.91 -11.41 -2.01
N SER A 34 37.68 -12.17 -3.08
CA SER A 34 37.76 -11.65 -4.46
C SER A 34 36.77 -10.52 -4.76
N LYS A 35 35.80 -10.27 -3.89
CA LYS A 35 34.83 -9.16 -4.01
C LYS A 35 35.34 -7.85 -3.40
N PHE A 36 36.55 -7.86 -2.84
CA PHE A 36 37.09 -6.74 -2.07
C PHE A 36 38.44 -6.26 -2.59
N THR A 37 38.73 -5.01 -2.30
CA THR A 37 40.02 -4.35 -2.55
C THR A 37 40.50 -3.64 -1.30
N VAL A 38 41.81 -3.47 -1.13
CA VAL A 38 42.38 -2.66 -0.05
C VAL A 38 42.91 -1.34 -0.61
N LYS A 39 42.57 -0.23 0.06
CA LYS A 39 43.07 1.12 -0.23
C LYS A 39 43.36 1.80 1.11
N GLU A 40 44.55 2.35 1.29
CA GLU A 40 44.94 3.07 2.51
C GLU A 40 44.62 2.28 3.81
N ASP A 41 44.97 0.99 3.81
CA ASP A 41 44.70 0.04 4.91
C ASP A 41 43.21 -0.20 5.27
N GLU A 42 42.30 0.27 4.42
CA GLU A 42 40.87 0.02 4.51
C GLU A 42 40.39 -0.96 3.43
N LEU A 43 39.40 -1.77 3.78
CA LEU A 43 38.81 -2.76 2.89
C LEU A 43 37.56 -2.17 2.21
N PHE A 44 37.41 -2.40 0.91
CA PHE A 44 36.28 -1.89 0.12
C PHE A 44 35.56 -3.01 -0.63
N TYR A 45 34.24 -2.93 -0.71
CA TYR A 45 33.37 -3.77 -1.56
C TYR A 45 32.86 -2.91 -2.73
N GLY A 46 33.48 -3.06 -3.90
CA GLY A 46 33.34 -2.07 -4.97
C GLY A 46 33.86 -0.71 -4.51
N GLU A 47 33.01 0.31 -4.49
CA GLU A 47 33.35 1.66 -4.02
C GLU A 47 33.00 1.91 -2.53
N LYS A 48 32.46 0.90 -1.84
CA LYS A 48 31.91 1.05 -0.49
C LYS A 48 32.89 0.58 0.57
N ARG A 49 33.10 1.36 1.62
CA ARG A 49 33.99 0.99 2.72
C ARG A 49 33.38 -0.14 3.56
N ALA A 50 34.14 -1.21 3.78
CA ALA A 50 33.70 -2.33 4.59
C ALA A 50 33.76 -1.97 6.08
N VAL A 51 32.66 -2.19 6.79
CA VAL A 51 32.53 -1.91 8.24
C VAL A 51 32.85 -3.18 9.02
N LYS A 52 33.83 -3.09 9.92
CA LYS A 52 34.50 -4.28 10.48
C LYS A 52 33.89 -4.74 11.80
N SER A 53 33.28 -3.84 12.57
CA SER A 53 32.63 -4.16 13.85
C SER A 53 31.17 -3.74 13.87
N ARG A 54 30.40 -4.38 14.75
CA ARG A 54 28.98 -4.04 14.93
C ARG A 54 28.81 -2.68 15.63
N GLU A 55 29.77 -2.34 16.49
CA GLU A 55 29.82 -1.06 17.20
C GLU A 55 30.02 0.09 16.21
N GLU A 56 30.98 -0.04 15.29
CA GLU A 56 31.19 0.92 14.21
C GLU A 56 29.93 1.07 13.34
N ALA A 57 29.29 -0.05 12.98
CA ALA A 57 28.04 -0.03 12.22
C ALA A 57 26.90 0.72 12.94
N ARG A 58 26.81 0.59 14.28
CA ARG A 58 25.84 1.31 15.12
C ARG A 58 26.15 2.81 15.25
N THR A 59 27.42 3.18 15.33
CA THR A 59 27.87 4.57 15.32
C THR A 59 27.50 5.24 13.99
N LEU A 60 27.86 4.62 12.86
CA LEU A 60 27.50 5.08 11.53
C LEU A 60 25.97 5.15 11.38
N PHE A 61 25.24 4.14 11.84
CA PHE A 61 23.78 4.21 11.81
C PHE A 61 23.24 5.43 12.57
N SER A 62 23.76 5.71 13.76
CA SER A 62 23.35 6.88 14.55
C SER A 62 23.63 8.19 13.81
N GLU A 63 24.78 8.30 13.16
CA GLU A 63 25.12 9.45 12.32
C GLU A 63 24.15 9.61 11.13
N PHE A 64 23.94 8.56 10.35
CA PHE A 64 23.13 8.63 9.13
C PHE A 64 21.61 8.54 9.36
N HIS A 65 21.17 8.25 10.59
CA HIS A 65 19.75 8.13 10.94
C HIS A 65 19.27 9.19 11.95
N ILE A 66 20.09 9.50 12.97
CA ILE A 66 19.70 10.33 14.13
C ILE A 66 20.24 11.77 14.00
N SER A 67 21.46 11.95 13.48
CA SER A 67 22.10 13.27 13.30
C SER A 67 21.24 14.24 12.45
N PRO A 68 21.46 15.57 12.51
CA PRO A 68 20.83 16.57 11.63
C PRO A 68 20.71 16.20 10.15
N ASP A 69 21.59 15.35 9.61
CA ASP A 69 21.53 14.85 8.23
C ASP A 69 20.59 13.64 8.05
N GLY A 70 20.43 12.80 9.08
CA GLY A 70 19.62 11.57 9.07
C GLY A 70 18.12 11.77 9.34
N LYS A 71 17.76 12.81 10.11
CA LYS A 71 16.38 13.33 10.39
C LYS A 71 15.28 12.27 10.65
N HIS A 72 15.63 11.04 11.03
CA HIS A 72 14.69 9.93 11.14
C HIS A 72 13.78 9.82 9.90
N MET A 73 14.38 9.80 8.71
CA MET A 73 13.66 9.83 7.43
C MET A 73 13.11 8.47 6.97
N GLY A 74 13.10 7.48 7.87
CA GLY A 74 12.60 6.15 7.61
C GLY A 74 13.60 5.24 6.87
N ILE A 75 13.20 3.98 6.75
CA ILE A 75 14.05 2.87 6.31
C ILE A 75 14.72 3.17 4.96
N ALA A 76 13.94 3.62 3.98
CA ALA A 76 14.43 3.81 2.61
C ALA A 76 15.56 4.84 2.50
N ARG A 77 15.45 5.99 3.17
CA ARG A 77 16.47 7.04 3.09
C ARG A 77 17.72 6.68 3.89
N THR A 78 17.57 6.10 5.08
CA THR A 78 18.71 5.64 5.87
C THR A 78 19.46 4.50 5.17
N ARG A 79 18.74 3.53 4.60
CA ARG A 79 19.34 2.46 3.79
C ARG A 79 20.09 3.03 2.60
N ARG A 80 19.51 3.97 1.85
CA ARG A 80 20.20 4.61 0.71
C ARG A 80 21.46 5.36 1.15
N ALA A 81 21.39 6.15 2.24
CA ALA A 81 22.50 6.95 2.71
C ALA A 81 23.70 6.10 3.16
N MET A 82 23.43 4.96 3.80
CA MET A 82 24.48 4.07 4.30
C MET A 82 24.96 3.09 3.22
N CYS A 83 24.05 2.42 2.50
CA CYS A 83 24.41 1.39 1.53
C CYS A 83 25.13 1.92 0.29
N ASN A 84 25.14 3.24 0.07
CA ASN A 84 25.96 3.86 -0.97
C ASN A 84 27.42 4.07 -0.55
N ARG A 85 27.72 4.05 0.75
CA ARG A 85 29.03 4.42 1.30
C ARG A 85 29.71 3.27 2.03
N PHE A 86 28.92 2.39 2.63
CA PHE A 86 29.40 1.32 3.49
C PHE A 86 28.88 -0.05 3.07
N TYR A 87 29.56 -1.09 3.53
CA TYR A 87 29.16 -2.47 3.34
C TYR A 87 29.46 -3.32 4.58
N TRP A 88 28.50 -4.13 4.99
CA TRP A 88 28.76 -5.32 5.80
C TRP A 88 27.75 -6.41 5.49
N LEU A 89 28.07 -7.65 5.88
CA LEU A 89 27.18 -8.78 5.63
C LEU A 89 25.88 -8.63 6.44
N GLY A 90 24.74 -8.65 5.76
CA GLY A 90 23.42 -8.47 6.40
C GLY A 90 23.02 -7.01 6.64
N MET A 91 23.82 -6.04 6.14
CA MET A 91 23.63 -4.60 6.35
C MET A 91 22.20 -4.09 6.14
N THR A 92 21.51 -4.50 5.08
CA THR A 92 20.15 -4.04 4.80
C THR A 92 19.16 -4.48 5.87
N VAL A 93 19.22 -5.75 6.27
CA VAL A 93 18.34 -6.33 7.31
C VAL A 93 18.60 -5.67 8.66
N GLU A 94 19.87 -5.44 8.99
CA GLU A 94 20.22 -4.78 10.26
C GLU A 94 19.79 -3.32 10.29
N ILE A 95 20.01 -2.54 9.22
CA ILE A 95 19.55 -1.16 9.14
C ILE A 95 18.02 -1.08 9.29
N ASP A 96 17.29 -1.94 8.59
CA ASP A 96 15.83 -1.97 8.66
C ASP A 96 15.36 -2.22 10.09
N LYS A 97 15.93 -3.25 10.72
CA LYS A 97 15.66 -3.58 12.12
C LYS A 97 15.97 -2.40 13.03
N TRP A 98 17.10 -1.72 12.87
CA TRP A 98 17.48 -0.59 13.70
C TRP A 98 16.58 0.64 13.52
N VAL A 99 16.09 0.89 12.31
CA VAL A 99 15.09 1.94 12.06
C VAL A 99 13.74 1.56 12.66
N LEU A 100 13.32 0.31 12.56
CA LEU A 100 12.09 -0.19 13.19
C LEU A 100 12.18 -0.19 14.72
N GLU A 101 13.37 -0.41 15.27
CA GLU A 101 13.68 -0.33 16.70
C GLU A 101 13.86 1.11 17.19
N CYS A 102 14.06 2.08 16.29
CA CYS A 102 14.28 3.47 16.66
C CYS A 102 13.03 4.07 17.29
N GLU A 103 13.13 4.44 18.56
CA GLU A 103 12.02 5.00 19.34
C GLU A 103 11.41 6.26 18.69
N VAL A 104 12.22 7.08 18.01
CA VAL A 104 11.72 8.26 17.28
C VAL A 104 10.94 7.86 16.02
N CYS A 105 11.37 6.81 15.31
CA CYS A 105 10.69 6.31 14.11
C CYS A 105 9.42 5.52 14.44
N LYS A 106 9.43 4.70 15.52
CA LYS A 106 8.24 4.02 16.05
C LYS A 106 7.11 4.98 16.41
N MET A 107 7.45 6.22 16.76
CA MET A 107 6.50 7.25 17.16
C MET A 107 5.94 8.09 16.00
N LYS A 108 6.38 7.90 14.75
CA LYS A 108 5.86 8.63 13.57
C LYS A 108 4.80 7.81 12.82
N PRO A 109 3.59 8.34 12.57
CA PRO A 109 2.68 7.77 11.57
C PRO A 109 3.21 8.05 10.15
N LEU A 110 2.89 7.16 9.19
CA LEU A 110 3.32 7.23 7.80
C LEU A 110 2.90 8.55 7.13
N SER A 111 3.91 9.42 6.92
CA SER A 111 4.07 10.58 6.02
C SER A 111 2.97 11.65 5.90
N PHE A 112 3.36 12.91 6.14
CA PHE A 112 2.98 14.05 5.30
C PHE A 112 4.22 14.91 4.99
N ALA A 113 4.24 15.44 3.77
CA ALA A 113 5.32 16.20 3.16
C ALA A 113 5.51 17.60 3.80
N HIS A 114 6.71 18.14 3.55
CA HIS A 114 7.25 19.44 3.94
C HIS A 114 6.24 20.57 4.21
N VAL A 115 6.18 20.98 5.48
CA VAL A 115 5.97 22.38 5.85
C VAL A 115 7.22 22.82 6.60
N LYS A 116 7.93 23.83 6.07
CA LYS A 116 8.95 24.54 6.83
C LYS A 116 8.24 25.20 8.02
N THR A 117 8.42 24.69 9.23
CA THR A 117 8.10 25.46 10.43
C THR A 117 9.24 25.36 11.42
N GLU A 118 9.58 26.53 11.95
CA GLU A 118 10.57 26.83 12.97
C GLU A 118 10.54 25.84 14.15
N LYS A 119 11.68 25.71 14.84
CA LYS A 119 11.89 24.81 15.99
C LYS A 119 10.84 25.07 17.08
N LYS A 120 9.73 24.32 17.09
CA LYS A 120 8.72 24.37 18.16
C LYS A 120 9.09 23.47 19.34
N SER A 121 8.77 23.94 20.55
CA SER A 121 9.17 23.38 21.85
C SER A 121 8.63 21.96 22.12
N PRO A 122 9.23 21.18 23.06
CA PRO A 122 8.80 19.81 23.38
C PRO A 122 7.31 19.66 23.74
N LYS A 123 6.68 20.67 24.34
CA LYS A 123 5.23 20.69 24.64
C LYS A 123 4.37 20.62 23.36
N SER A 124 4.82 21.25 22.27
CA SER A 124 4.09 21.24 20.98
C SER A 124 4.07 19.86 20.31
N ARG A 125 5.15 19.07 20.45
CA ARG A 125 5.23 17.70 19.91
C ARG A 125 4.26 16.74 20.59
N MET A 126 4.06 16.90 21.91
CA MET A 126 3.12 16.08 22.68
C MET A 126 1.66 16.40 22.32
N ILE A 127 1.34 17.67 22.08
CA ILE A 127 0.02 18.13 21.60
C ILE A 127 -0.26 17.57 20.20
N GLN A 128 0.69 17.65 19.27
CA GLN A 128 0.54 17.07 17.93
C GLN A 128 0.29 15.56 17.97
N ARG A 129 1.03 14.79 18.78
CA ARG A 129 0.84 13.35 18.91
C ARG A 129 -0.55 12.97 19.43
N ARG A 130 -1.08 13.73 20.40
CA ARG A 130 -2.46 13.56 20.89
C ARG A 130 -3.48 13.89 19.80
N LEU A 131 -3.24 14.94 19.01
CA LEU A 131 -4.11 15.34 17.92
C LEU A 131 -4.17 14.27 16.81
N PHE A 132 -3.03 13.71 16.40
CA PHE A 132 -2.98 12.60 15.42
C PHE A 132 -3.69 11.33 15.89
N SER A 133 -3.49 10.94 17.15
CA SER A 133 -4.21 9.81 17.77
C SER A 133 -5.72 10.03 17.75
N LYS A 134 -6.17 11.26 18.05
CA LYS A 134 -7.58 11.64 18.01
C LYS A 134 -8.14 11.55 16.58
N VAL A 135 -7.47 12.15 15.59
CA VAL A 135 -7.90 12.11 14.18
C VAL A 135 -7.97 10.68 13.65
N SER A 136 -6.98 9.84 13.96
CA SER A 136 -7.00 8.43 13.54
C SER A 136 -8.19 7.66 14.13
N LYS A 137 -8.55 7.92 15.39
CA LYS A 137 -9.74 7.31 16.00
C LYS A 137 -11.03 7.80 15.35
N MET A 138 -11.13 9.09 15.05
CA MET A 138 -12.30 9.68 14.40
C MET A 138 -12.54 9.10 13.00
N VAL A 139 -11.47 8.91 12.22
CA VAL A 139 -11.55 8.27 10.91
C VAL A 139 -12.01 6.81 11.00
N GLU A 140 -11.51 6.05 11.97
CA GLU A 140 -11.95 4.65 12.14
C GLU A 140 -13.40 4.56 12.60
N GLU A 141 -13.87 5.47 13.47
CA GLU A 141 -15.28 5.51 13.86
C GLU A 141 -16.17 5.91 12.67
N ALA A 142 -15.76 6.89 11.87
CA ALA A 142 -16.47 7.26 10.64
C ALA A 142 -16.61 6.06 9.68
N LYS A 143 -15.53 5.31 9.43
CA LYS A 143 -15.60 4.08 8.62
C LYS A 143 -16.58 3.06 9.18
N LYS A 144 -16.56 2.88 10.50
CA LYS A 144 -17.47 1.97 11.19
C LYS A 144 -18.92 2.38 11.00
N LEU A 145 -19.25 3.65 11.27
CA LEU A 145 -20.61 4.17 11.13
C LEU A 145 -21.14 4.03 9.69
N ALA A 146 -20.33 4.35 8.68
CA ALA A 146 -20.68 4.17 7.28
C ALA A 146 -20.95 2.70 6.93
N GLY A 147 -20.05 1.81 7.35
CA GLY A 147 -20.19 0.36 7.13
C GLY A 147 -21.41 -0.23 7.82
N TYR A 148 -21.69 0.20 9.04
CA TYR A 148 -22.85 -0.27 9.81
C TYR A 148 -24.15 0.19 9.15
N ALA A 149 -24.26 1.48 8.85
CA ALA A 149 -25.46 2.04 8.20
C ALA A 149 -25.77 1.38 6.86
N ALA A 150 -24.74 1.12 6.02
CA ALA A 150 -24.94 0.45 4.74
C ALA A 150 -25.44 -0.99 4.91
N VAL A 151 -24.84 -1.76 5.83
CA VAL A 151 -25.26 -3.15 6.09
C VAL A 151 -26.68 -3.19 6.66
N ASP A 152 -26.99 -2.35 7.64
CA ASP A 152 -28.31 -2.27 8.28
C ASP A 152 -29.41 -1.95 7.27
N ASN A 153 -29.16 -1.05 6.33
CA ASN A 153 -30.16 -0.59 5.36
C ASN A 153 -30.32 -1.49 4.13
N HIS A 154 -29.27 -2.20 3.71
CA HIS A 154 -29.25 -2.87 2.41
C HIS A 154 -29.18 -4.40 2.48
N VAL A 155 -28.65 -4.98 3.56
CA VAL A 155 -28.58 -6.44 3.69
C VAL A 155 -29.85 -6.99 4.32
N LYS A 156 -30.45 -7.97 3.65
CA LYS A 156 -31.69 -8.65 4.02
C LYS A 156 -31.48 -10.15 4.02
N ASP A 157 -32.44 -10.86 4.62
CA ASP A 157 -32.47 -12.32 4.60
C ASP A 157 -32.56 -12.86 3.16
N ASN A 158 -31.96 -14.03 2.93
CA ASN A 158 -31.89 -14.73 1.64
C ASN A 158 -31.22 -13.95 0.50
N GLN A 159 -30.16 -13.19 0.80
CA GLN A 159 -29.40 -12.42 -0.20
C GLN A 159 -28.02 -13.02 -0.51
N ALA A 160 -27.62 -12.90 -1.78
CA ALA A 160 -26.23 -13.00 -2.19
C ALA A 160 -25.55 -11.62 -2.15
N VAL A 161 -24.50 -11.50 -1.35
CA VAL A 161 -23.84 -10.24 -1.01
C VAL A 161 -22.41 -10.21 -1.54
N GLY A 162 -22.10 -9.25 -2.41
CA GLY A 162 -20.74 -8.93 -2.81
C GLY A 162 -20.00 -8.19 -1.69
N ILE A 163 -18.84 -8.72 -1.28
CA ILE A 163 -18.01 -8.17 -0.21
C ILE A 163 -16.74 -7.56 -0.79
N GLY A 164 -16.66 -6.24 -0.68
CA GLY A 164 -15.56 -5.40 -1.14
C GLY A 164 -14.22 -5.60 -0.42
N SER A 165 -13.30 -4.67 -0.65
CA SER A 165 -11.95 -4.70 -0.07
C SER A 165 -11.60 -3.41 0.69
N GLY A 166 -10.53 -3.48 1.49
CA GLY A 166 -9.98 -2.32 2.20
C GLY A 166 -10.44 -2.16 3.63
N SER A 167 -9.93 -1.12 4.30
CA SER A 167 -10.09 -0.95 5.75
C SER A 167 -11.50 -0.64 6.21
N THR A 168 -12.34 -0.04 5.35
CA THR A 168 -13.73 0.31 5.69
C THR A 168 -14.60 -0.95 5.71
N ILE A 169 -14.34 -1.88 4.78
CA ILE A 169 -15.09 -3.14 4.65
C ILE A 169 -14.94 -4.06 5.87
N VAL A 170 -13.81 -3.98 6.57
CA VAL A 170 -13.61 -4.70 7.84
C VAL A 170 -14.75 -4.43 8.83
N HIS A 171 -15.27 -3.20 8.88
CA HIS A 171 -16.36 -2.84 9.80
C HIS A 171 -17.72 -3.29 9.28
N ALA A 172 -17.96 -3.21 7.97
CA ALA A 172 -19.19 -3.72 7.35
C ALA A 172 -19.32 -5.25 7.53
N VAL A 173 -18.24 -6.01 7.31
CA VAL A 173 -18.24 -7.47 7.51
C VAL A 173 -18.51 -7.85 8.97
N LYS A 174 -17.93 -7.12 9.93
CA LYS A 174 -18.23 -7.31 11.36
C LYS A 174 -19.71 -7.09 11.65
N ARG A 175 -20.29 -6.01 11.14
CA ARG A 175 -21.73 -5.73 11.31
C ARG A 175 -22.59 -6.81 10.68
N LEU A 176 -22.24 -7.27 9.48
CA LEU A 176 -22.96 -8.34 8.81
C LEU A 176 -22.94 -9.63 9.65
N ALA A 177 -21.80 -10.00 10.22
CA ALA A 177 -21.68 -11.17 11.08
C ALA A 177 -22.49 -11.05 12.38
N GLU A 178 -22.52 -9.86 13.00
CA GLU A 178 -23.41 -9.57 14.13
C GLU A 178 -24.88 -9.84 13.75
N ARG A 179 -25.35 -9.26 12.64
CA ARG A 179 -26.74 -9.43 12.18
C ARG A 179 -27.08 -10.86 11.79
N VAL A 180 -26.20 -11.56 11.08
CA VAL A 180 -26.39 -12.98 10.74
C VAL A 180 -26.60 -13.82 12.01
N LYS A 181 -25.84 -13.55 13.06
CA LYS A 181 -25.97 -14.26 14.33
C LYS A 181 -27.21 -13.86 15.13
N GLU A 182 -27.52 -12.57 15.19
CA GLU A 182 -28.61 -12.03 16.02
C GLU A 182 -29.99 -12.24 15.39
N GLU A 183 -30.08 -12.09 14.06
CA GLU A 183 -31.33 -12.13 13.30
C GLU A 183 -31.53 -13.47 12.56
N ASN A 184 -30.55 -14.38 12.60
CA ASN A 184 -30.52 -15.63 11.82
C ASN A 184 -30.65 -15.41 10.29
N LEU A 185 -29.99 -14.39 9.75
CA LEU A 185 -30.02 -14.12 8.31
C LEU A 185 -29.31 -15.22 7.52
N ASN A 186 -29.98 -15.73 6.50
CA ASN A 186 -29.42 -16.62 5.50
C ASN A 186 -28.82 -15.80 4.36
N VAL A 187 -27.51 -15.55 4.42
CA VAL A 187 -26.78 -14.81 3.37
C VAL A 187 -25.62 -15.64 2.84
N VAL A 188 -25.22 -15.38 1.59
CA VAL A 188 -23.97 -15.88 1.03
C VAL A 188 -23.09 -14.72 0.58
N CYS A 189 -21.78 -14.82 0.79
CA CYS A 189 -20.84 -13.74 0.58
C CYS A 189 -19.86 -14.06 -0.56
N VAL A 190 -19.79 -13.19 -1.57
CA VAL A 190 -18.88 -13.31 -2.71
C VAL A 190 -17.77 -12.25 -2.60
N PRO A 191 -16.48 -12.64 -2.42
CA PRO A 191 -15.39 -11.70 -2.18
C PRO A 191 -14.87 -11.02 -3.45
N THR A 192 -14.36 -9.79 -3.31
CA THR A 192 -13.65 -9.04 -4.38
C THR A 192 -12.13 -9.15 -4.32
N SER A 193 -11.57 -9.90 -3.38
CA SER A 193 -10.12 -10.06 -3.20
C SER A 193 -9.80 -11.19 -2.22
N PHE A 194 -8.52 -11.56 -2.11
CA PHE A 194 -8.08 -12.43 -1.01
C PHE A 194 -8.32 -11.82 0.36
N GLN A 195 -8.20 -10.49 0.54
CA GLN A 195 -8.49 -9.85 1.81
C GLN A 195 -9.97 -10.03 2.19
N ALA A 196 -10.88 -9.73 1.26
CA ALA A 196 -12.31 -9.89 1.45
C ALA A 196 -12.68 -11.33 1.80
N ARG A 197 -12.08 -12.30 1.08
CA ARG A 197 -12.23 -13.72 1.35
C ARG A 197 -11.85 -14.09 2.78
N GLN A 198 -10.69 -13.63 3.26
CA GLN A 198 -10.26 -13.92 4.64
C GLN A 198 -11.19 -13.28 5.66
N LEU A 199 -11.63 -12.04 5.43
CA LEU A 199 -12.59 -11.38 6.32
C LEU A 199 -13.90 -12.15 6.46
N ILE A 200 -14.45 -12.68 5.35
CA ILE A 200 -15.66 -13.52 5.37
C ILE A 200 -15.43 -14.75 6.25
N LEU A 201 -14.32 -15.47 6.03
CA LEU A 201 -13.99 -16.70 6.75
C LEU A 201 -13.74 -16.45 8.25
N GLU A 202 -12.98 -15.41 8.59
CA GLU A 202 -12.64 -15.05 9.98
C GLU A 202 -13.87 -14.64 10.80
N ASN A 203 -14.92 -14.15 10.14
CA ASN A 203 -16.19 -13.79 10.77
C ASN A 203 -17.27 -14.89 10.64
N CYS A 204 -16.88 -16.10 10.21
CA CYS A 204 -17.76 -17.26 10.08
C CYS A 204 -18.98 -17.02 9.16
N LEU A 205 -18.84 -16.17 8.14
CA LEU A 205 -19.90 -15.92 7.16
C LEU A 205 -19.87 -16.98 6.04
N PRO A 206 -21.04 -17.37 5.48
CA PRO A 206 -21.08 -18.32 4.37
C PRO A 206 -20.41 -17.73 3.13
N LEU A 207 -19.35 -18.39 2.66
CA LEU A 207 -18.54 -17.97 1.53
C LEU A 207 -19.01 -18.62 0.23
N SER A 208 -19.05 -17.85 -0.85
CA SER A 208 -19.34 -18.35 -2.20
C SER A 208 -18.49 -17.65 -3.27
N ASP A 209 -18.84 -17.85 -4.53
CA ASP A 209 -18.20 -17.34 -5.73
C ASP A 209 -19.25 -17.04 -6.82
N LEU A 210 -18.83 -16.40 -7.90
CA LEU A 210 -19.70 -16.03 -9.02
C LEU A 210 -20.07 -17.23 -9.91
N ASP A 211 -19.36 -18.35 -9.83
CA ASP A 211 -19.74 -19.57 -10.55
C ASP A 211 -21.02 -20.17 -9.95
N ARG A 212 -21.17 -20.07 -8.62
CA ARG A 212 -22.35 -20.52 -7.88
C ARG A 212 -23.44 -19.46 -7.79
N HIS A 213 -23.06 -18.18 -7.67
CA HIS A 213 -23.97 -17.04 -7.55
C HIS A 213 -23.60 -15.95 -8.56
N PRO A 214 -23.94 -16.12 -9.85
CA PRO A 214 -23.56 -15.17 -10.91
C PRO A 214 -24.31 -13.84 -10.82
N GLU A 215 -25.45 -13.82 -10.13
CA GLU A 215 -26.24 -12.62 -9.85
C GLU A 215 -26.27 -12.38 -8.34
N LEU A 216 -25.98 -11.15 -7.93
CA LEU A 216 -25.94 -10.73 -6.53
C LEU A 216 -27.05 -9.72 -6.25
N ASP A 217 -27.59 -9.72 -5.03
CA ASP A 217 -28.63 -8.77 -4.65
C ASP A 217 -28.05 -7.40 -4.29
N VAL A 218 -26.90 -7.42 -3.61
CA VAL A 218 -26.20 -6.19 -3.23
C VAL A 218 -24.69 -6.44 -3.20
N ALA A 219 -23.91 -5.46 -3.62
CA ALA A 219 -22.47 -5.40 -3.35
C ALA A 219 -22.16 -4.19 -2.48
N ILE A 220 -21.37 -4.39 -1.42
CA ILE A 220 -20.89 -3.32 -0.55
C ILE A 220 -19.37 -3.22 -0.68
N ASP A 221 -18.85 -2.05 -1.06
CA ASP A 221 -17.42 -1.84 -1.23
C ASP A 221 -16.95 -0.42 -0.83
N GLY A 222 -15.66 -0.25 -0.60
CA GLY A 222 -15.04 1.05 -0.36
C GLY A 222 -14.67 1.80 -1.64
N ALA A 223 -14.32 3.08 -1.48
CA ALA A 223 -13.74 3.91 -2.53
C ALA A 223 -12.49 4.66 -2.05
N ASP A 224 -11.58 4.94 -2.99
CA ASP A 224 -10.43 5.81 -2.74
C ASP A 224 -10.81 7.29 -2.82
N GLU A 225 -11.85 7.60 -3.62
CA GLU A 225 -12.50 8.90 -3.78
C GLU A 225 -13.85 8.75 -4.50
N VAL A 226 -14.78 9.66 -4.22
CA VAL A 226 -16.13 9.72 -4.80
C VAL A 226 -16.42 11.16 -5.19
N ASP A 227 -16.86 11.40 -6.43
CA ASP A 227 -17.27 12.73 -6.89
C ASP A 227 -18.76 13.04 -6.63
N SER A 228 -19.19 14.22 -7.08
CA SER A 228 -20.57 14.69 -6.96
C SER A 228 -21.58 13.87 -7.78
N GLU A 229 -21.15 13.18 -8.84
CA GLU A 229 -21.98 12.34 -9.71
C GLU A 229 -21.94 10.85 -9.32
N LEU A 230 -21.31 10.52 -8.19
CA LEU A 230 -21.08 9.15 -7.71
C LEU A 230 -20.17 8.31 -8.64
N ASN A 231 -19.34 8.96 -9.46
CA ASN A 231 -18.19 8.27 -10.04
C ASN A 231 -17.13 8.05 -8.97
N LEU A 232 -16.43 6.92 -9.06
CA LEU A 232 -15.45 6.53 -8.05
C LEU A 232 -14.06 6.37 -8.66
N ILE A 233 -13.04 6.74 -7.87
CA ILE A 233 -11.72 6.11 -7.97
C ILE A 233 -11.66 4.96 -6.98
N LYS A 234 -11.26 3.79 -7.47
CA LYS A 234 -10.97 2.56 -6.71
C LYS A 234 -9.65 1.95 -7.17
N GLY A 235 -9.18 0.92 -6.47
CA GLY A 235 -7.96 0.19 -6.83
C GLY A 235 -6.70 0.61 -6.06
N GLY A 236 -6.81 1.44 -5.04
CA GLY A 236 -5.73 1.77 -4.11
C GLY A 236 -5.16 0.53 -3.41
N GLY A 237 -6.01 -0.48 -3.15
CA GLY A 237 -5.61 -1.81 -2.66
C GLY A 237 -5.12 -2.78 -3.74
N GLY A 238 -5.30 -2.45 -5.02
CA GLY A 238 -4.88 -3.30 -6.15
C GLY A 238 -5.84 -4.45 -6.51
N CYS A 239 -7.10 -4.35 -6.10
CA CYS A 239 -8.14 -5.37 -6.32
C CYS A 239 -9.22 -4.95 -7.34
N LEU A 240 -9.00 -3.84 -8.07
CA LEU A 240 -10.03 -3.13 -8.85
C LEU A 240 -10.80 -3.99 -9.86
N THR A 241 -10.15 -4.96 -10.51
CA THR A 241 -10.80 -5.79 -11.53
C THR A 241 -11.84 -6.70 -10.89
N GLN A 242 -11.49 -7.40 -9.81
CA GLN A 242 -12.44 -8.27 -9.10
C GLN A 242 -13.53 -7.45 -8.40
N GLU A 243 -13.18 -6.29 -7.84
CA GLU A 243 -14.15 -5.32 -7.30
C GLU A 243 -15.19 -4.94 -8.35
N LYS A 244 -14.76 -4.62 -9.58
CA LYS A 244 -15.67 -4.19 -10.65
C LYS A 244 -16.54 -5.33 -11.17
N ILE A 245 -15.97 -6.53 -11.32
CA ILE A 245 -16.72 -7.73 -11.73
C ILE A 245 -17.86 -7.99 -10.74
N VAL A 246 -17.56 -8.11 -9.44
CA VAL A 246 -18.57 -8.37 -8.41
C VAL A 246 -19.61 -7.25 -8.33
N ALA A 247 -19.17 -5.98 -8.38
CA ALA A 247 -20.10 -4.84 -8.39
C ALA A 247 -21.05 -4.88 -9.61
N SER A 248 -20.56 -5.27 -10.79
CA SER A 248 -21.37 -5.37 -12.01
C SER A 248 -22.37 -6.54 -12.00
N CYS A 249 -22.11 -7.56 -11.18
CA CYS A 249 -23.02 -8.69 -10.96
C CYS A 249 -24.14 -8.37 -9.95
N ALA A 250 -24.08 -7.22 -9.26
CA ALA A 250 -25.03 -6.86 -8.21
C ALA A 250 -26.18 -5.99 -8.72
N LYS A 251 -27.40 -6.27 -8.27
CA LYS A 251 -28.59 -5.43 -8.54
C LYS A 251 -28.44 -4.03 -7.95
N SER A 252 -27.78 -3.93 -6.80
CA SER A 252 -27.49 -2.66 -6.11
C SER A 252 -26.03 -2.60 -5.69
N PHE A 253 -25.32 -1.54 -6.07
CA PHE A 253 -23.94 -1.31 -5.64
C PHE A 253 -23.86 -0.14 -4.66
N ILE A 254 -23.49 -0.47 -3.42
CA ILE A 254 -23.45 0.44 -2.28
C ILE A 254 -22.00 0.72 -1.89
N VAL A 255 -21.64 1.99 -1.86
CA VAL A 255 -20.29 2.43 -1.52
C VAL A 255 -20.25 2.92 -0.08
N ILE A 256 -19.20 2.54 0.66
CA ILE A 256 -18.96 3.01 2.03
C ILE A 256 -17.61 3.71 2.15
N ALA A 257 -17.59 4.86 2.78
CA ALA A 257 -16.38 5.65 2.92
C ALA A 257 -16.40 6.55 4.16
N ASP A 258 -15.22 7.05 4.55
CA ASP A 258 -15.14 8.16 5.50
C ASP A 258 -15.18 9.50 4.77
N TYR A 259 -15.50 10.59 5.50
CA TYR A 259 -15.68 11.94 4.95
C TYR A 259 -14.54 12.45 4.06
N ARG A 260 -13.31 11.95 4.20
CA ARG A 260 -12.17 12.40 3.36
C ARG A 260 -12.25 11.90 1.91
N LYS A 261 -13.21 11.02 1.63
CA LYS A 261 -13.47 10.44 0.31
C LYS A 261 -14.55 11.18 -0.44
N ASP A 262 -15.27 12.07 0.22
CA ASP A 262 -16.33 12.89 -0.35
C ASP A 262 -15.73 14.10 -1.06
N SER A 263 -15.62 14.06 -2.39
CA SER A 263 -15.06 15.12 -3.22
C SER A 263 -16.10 15.70 -4.16
N SER A 264 -15.86 16.89 -4.68
CA SER A 264 -16.72 17.48 -5.71
C SER A 264 -16.41 16.91 -7.08
N ALA A 265 -15.11 16.70 -7.36
CA ALA A 265 -14.58 16.12 -8.58
C ALA A 265 -13.48 15.10 -8.26
N LEU A 266 -13.30 14.11 -9.14
CA LEU A 266 -12.22 13.12 -8.99
C LEU A 266 -10.84 13.77 -9.13
N GLY A 267 -9.91 13.31 -8.31
CA GLY A 267 -8.54 13.82 -8.16
C GLY A 267 -8.40 14.92 -7.12
N GLU A 268 -9.44 15.34 -6.40
CA GLU A 268 -9.38 16.43 -5.41
C GLU A 268 -8.59 16.04 -4.15
N GLN A 269 -8.95 14.93 -3.53
CA GLN A 269 -8.38 14.33 -2.33
C GLN A 269 -7.45 13.15 -2.67
N TRP A 270 -7.75 12.39 -3.73
CA TRP A 270 -6.92 11.26 -4.14
C TRP A 270 -5.86 11.66 -5.18
N LYS A 271 -4.67 12.00 -4.67
CA LYS A 271 -3.53 12.43 -5.53
C LYS A 271 -2.61 11.30 -6.00
N LYS A 272 -2.89 10.04 -5.64
CA LYS A 272 -2.02 8.91 -6.04
C LYS A 272 -2.18 8.55 -7.51
N GLY A 273 -3.30 8.93 -8.12
CA GLY A 273 -3.64 8.65 -9.51
C GLY A 273 -4.67 7.53 -9.65
N ILE A 274 -5.30 7.47 -10.82
CA ILE A 274 -6.24 6.42 -11.21
C ILE A 274 -5.46 5.12 -11.43
N PRO A 275 -5.75 4.06 -10.66
CA PRO A 275 -5.15 2.75 -10.90
C PRO A 275 -5.61 2.17 -12.24
N VAL A 276 -4.71 1.54 -13.00
CA VAL A 276 -5.04 0.83 -14.24
C VAL A 276 -4.35 -0.53 -14.21
N GLU A 277 -5.13 -1.60 -14.22
CA GLU A 277 -4.59 -2.96 -14.25
C GLU A 277 -4.21 -3.33 -15.68
N VAL A 278 -2.99 -3.82 -15.88
CA VAL A 278 -2.43 -4.07 -17.20
C VAL A 278 -1.69 -5.40 -17.25
N ILE A 279 -1.77 -6.07 -18.39
CA ILE A 279 -0.94 -7.25 -18.68
C ILE A 279 0.53 -6.84 -18.55
N PRO A 280 1.38 -7.62 -17.84
CA PRO A 280 2.75 -7.22 -17.53
C PRO A 280 3.61 -6.80 -18.73
N MET A 281 3.44 -7.41 -19.91
CA MET A 281 4.22 -7.01 -21.10
C MET A 281 3.79 -5.66 -21.70
N ALA A 282 2.58 -5.19 -21.38
CA ALA A 282 1.96 -4.02 -21.98
C ALA A 282 2.11 -2.73 -21.16
N TYR A 283 2.71 -2.77 -19.95
CA TYR A 283 2.72 -1.60 -19.07
C TYR A 283 3.39 -0.36 -19.68
N VAL A 284 4.47 -0.53 -20.46
CA VAL A 284 5.17 0.59 -21.12
C VAL A 284 4.34 1.21 -22.25
N PRO A 285 3.86 0.46 -23.26
CA PRO A 285 3.05 1.05 -24.32
C PRO A 285 1.73 1.64 -23.79
N VAL A 286 1.07 0.99 -22.83
CA VAL A 286 -0.16 1.54 -22.22
C VAL A 286 0.14 2.85 -21.47
N SER A 287 1.19 2.89 -20.64
CA SER A 287 1.60 4.11 -19.95
C SER A 287 1.83 5.27 -20.93
N ARG A 288 2.59 5.04 -22.01
CA ARG A 288 2.82 6.04 -23.06
C ARG A 288 1.54 6.48 -23.77
N ALA A 289 0.64 5.55 -24.07
CA ALA A 289 -0.63 5.84 -24.74
C ALA A 289 -1.54 6.73 -23.87
N ILE A 290 -1.67 6.40 -22.57
CA ILE A 290 -2.42 7.22 -21.61
C ILE A 290 -1.85 8.64 -21.55
N GLN A 291 -0.52 8.76 -21.39
CA GLN A 291 0.15 10.06 -21.31
C GLN A 291 0.01 10.87 -22.60
N SER A 292 0.12 10.22 -23.76
CA SER A 292 0.00 10.89 -25.06
C SER A 292 -1.41 11.41 -25.33
N GLN A 293 -2.44 10.73 -24.84
CA GLN A 293 -3.84 11.12 -25.11
C GLN A 293 -4.40 12.08 -24.06
N PHE A 294 -4.03 11.89 -22.79
CA PHE A 294 -4.68 12.60 -21.68
C PHE A 294 -3.72 13.46 -20.84
N GLY A 295 -2.41 13.37 -21.09
CA GLY A 295 -1.38 14.05 -20.30
C GLY A 295 -1.06 13.34 -18.98
N GLY A 296 -0.36 14.06 -18.11
CA GLY A 296 0.03 13.58 -16.78
C GLY A 296 1.10 12.48 -16.79
N SER A 297 1.13 11.69 -15.71
CA SER A 297 2.10 10.61 -15.51
C SER A 297 1.44 9.29 -15.14
N ALA A 298 1.66 8.24 -15.94
CA ALA A 298 1.18 6.88 -15.67
C ALA A 298 2.36 5.98 -15.24
N ASP A 299 2.57 5.87 -13.93
CA ASP A 299 3.74 5.17 -13.38
C ASP A 299 3.43 3.73 -13.01
N LEU A 300 4.38 2.82 -13.22
CA LEU A 300 4.30 1.47 -12.70
C LEU A 300 4.32 1.48 -11.16
N ARG A 301 3.28 0.92 -10.54
CA ARG A 301 3.17 0.82 -9.08
C ARG A 301 4.20 -0.16 -8.53
N MET A 302 5.17 0.36 -7.77
CA MET A 302 6.21 -0.45 -7.14
C MET A 302 5.73 -1.02 -5.80
N ALA A 303 6.02 -2.29 -5.56
CA ALA A 303 5.63 -2.94 -4.32
C ALA A 303 6.53 -2.52 -3.15
N VAL A 304 5.94 -2.50 -1.94
CA VAL A 304 6.65 -2.19 -0.70
C VAL A 304 7.19 -3.46 -0.04
N SER A 305 6.41 -4.53 -0.02
CA SER A 305 6.72 -5.80 0.67
C SER A 305 7.27 -6.89 -0.26
N LYS A 306 7.61 -6.56 -1.51
CA LYS A 306 8.38 -7.41 -2.44
C LYS A 306 9.27 -6.54 -3.31
N ALA A 307 10.30 -7.15 -3.91
CA ALA A 307 11.07 -6.48 -4.95
C ALA A 307 10.23 -6.35 -6.25
N GLY A 308 10.42 -5.25 -6.97
CA GLY A 308 9.76 -5.02 -8.27
C GLY A 308 8.33 -4.49 -8.15
N PRO A 309 7.54 -4.56 -9.24
CA PRO A 309 6.18 -4.02 -9.30
C PRO A 309 5.21 -4.78 -8.40
N VAL A 310 4.09 -4.13 -8.06
CA VAL A 310 2.91 -4.81 -7.51
C VAL A 310 2.42 -5.82 -8.54
N VAL A 311 2.04 -7.01 -8.05
CA VAL A 311 1.34 -8.03 -8.82
C VAL A 311 -0.05 -8.16 -8.21
N THR A 312 -1.10 -7.99 -9.02
CA THR A 312 -2.49 -8.12 -8.55
C THR A 312 -2.85 -9.58 -8.26
N ASP A 313 -4.00 -9.80 -7.63
CA ASP A 313 -4.56 -11.14 -7.42
C ASP A 313 -4.78 -11.90 -8.74
N ASN A 314 -4.87 -11.18 -9.87
CA ASN A 314 -5.01 -11.74 -11.22
C ASN A 314 -3.66 -11.91 -11.95
N GLY A 315 -2.53 -11.66 -11.29
CA GLY A 315 -1.19 -11.80 -11.87
C GLY A 315 -0.72 -10.62 -12.74
N ASN A 316 -1.43 -9.50 -12.72
CA ASN A 316 -1.16 -8.34 -13.58
C ASN A 316 -0.35 -7.26 -12.87
N PHE A 317 0.10 -6.25 -13.63
CA PHE A 317 0.69 -5.03 -13.07
C PHE A 317 -0.35 -3.93 -12.89
N LEU A 318 0.01 -2.92 -12.09
CA LEU A 318 -0.78 -1.70 -11.92
C LEU A 318 0.01 -0.49 -12.36
N LEU A 319 -0.61 0.35 -13.17
CA LEU A 319 -0.19 1.73 -13.39
C LEU A 319 -0.99 2.64 -12.46
N ASP A 320 -0.37 3.71 -11.98
CA ASP A 320 -1.02 4.81 -11.27
C ASP A 320 -0.96 6.06 -12.16
N TRP A 321 -2.08 6.40 -12.79
CA TRP A 321 -2.17 7.56 -13.67
C TRP A 321 -2.59 8.81 -12.91
N ARG A 322 -1.62 9.70 -12.68
CA ARG A 322 -1.84 11.04 -12.13
C ARG A 322 -2.11 12.01 -13.28
N PHE A 323 -3.22 12.72 -13.20
CA PHE A 323 -3.72 13.66 -14.20
C PHE A 323 -3.79 15.06 -13.61
N ASP A 324 -3.74 16.08 -14.47
CA ASP A 324 -3.61 17.48 -14.07
C ASP A 324 -4.85 18.33 -14.42
N GLN A 325 -5.83 17.74 -15.09
CA GLN A 325 -7.04 18.42 -15.56
C GLN A 325 -8.28 17.56 -15.32
N GLU A 326 -9.44 18.20 -15.24
CA GLU A 326 -10.73 17.51 -15.21
C GLU A 326 -11.03 16.89 -16.58
N HIS A 327 -11.69 15.74 -16.58
CA HIS A 327 -11.97 14.96 -17.78
C HIS A 327 -13.43 14.51 -17.83
N ASN A 328 -13.92 14.20 -19.03
CA ASN A 328 -15.11 13.37 -19.18
C ASN A 328 -14.75 11.93 -18.76
N TRP A 329 -15.07 11.56 -17.52
CA TRP A 329 -14.65 10.29 -16.94
C TRP A 329 -15.22 9.07 -17.66
N SER A 330 -16.43 9.16 -18.22
CA SER A 330 -17.01 8.11 -19.05
C SER A 330 -16.18 7.87 -20.32
N ALA A 331 -15.86 8.95 -21.04
CA ALA A 331 -15.06 8.86 -22.27
C ALA A 331 -13.63 8.37 -21.99
N VAL A 332 -13.00 8.88 -20.93
CA VAL A 332 -11.66 8.44 -20.50
C VAL A 332 -11.66 6.96 -20.11
N ASN A 333 -12.63 6.53 -19.29
CA ASN A 333 -12.76 5.15 -18.87
C ASN A 333 -12.85 4.21 -20.08
N THR A 334 -13.77 4.48 -21.02
CA THR A 334 -13.93 3.68 -22.23
C THR A 334 -12.65 3.67 -23.07
N THR A 335 -12.04 4.83 -23.28
CA THR A 335 -10.85 4.93 -24.12
C THR A 335 -9.67 4.15 -23.55
N ILE A 336 -9.39 4.30 -22.24
CA ILE A 336 -8.32 3.53 -21.58
C ILE A 336 -8.66 2.03 -21.58
N LYS A 337 -9.90 1.65 -21.26
CA LYS A 337 -10.33 0.25 -21.22
C LYS A 337 -10.15 -0.47 -22.57
N MET A 338 -10.25 0.27 -23.68
CA MET A 338 -10.10 -0.25 -25.04
C MET A 338 -8.64 -0.34 -25.51
N MET A 339 -7.65 0.12 -24.73
CA MET A 339 -6.24 -0.02 -25.09
C MET A 339 -5.78 -1.48 -24.96
N PRO A 340 -5.11 -2.06 -25.99
CA PRO A 340 -4.58 -3.42 -25.91
C PRO A 340 -3.62 -3.60 -24.72
N GLY A 341 -3.93 -4.56 -23.86
CA GLY A 341 -3.17 -4.86 -22.65
C GLY A 341 -3.73 -4.22 -21.38
N VAL A 342 -4.74 -3.35 -21.45
CA VAL A 342 -5.51 -2.93 -20.28
C VAL A 342 -6.50 -4.03 -19.89
N VAL A 343 -6.44 -4.46 -18.65
CA VAL A 343 -7.38 -5.40 -18.04
C VAL A 343 -8.60 -4.62 -17.58
N ASP A 344 -8.42 -3.64 -16.69
CA ASP A 344 -9.49 -2.75 -16.23
C ASP A 344 -8.92 -1.45 -15.62
N THR A 345 -9.80 -0.50 -15.32
CA THR A 345 -9.48 0.82 -14.74
C THR A 345 -10.04 0.96 -13.32
N GLY A 346 -9.43 1.81 -12.51
CA GLY A 346 -9.95 2.21 -11.21
C GLY A 346 -11.14 3.16 -11.30
N LEU A 347 -11.64 3.47 -12.51
CA LEU A 347 -12.82 4.31 -12.71
C LEU A 347 -14.09 3.47 -12.69
N PHE A 348 -14.92 3.68 -11.66
CA PHE A 348 -16.23 3.05 -11.53
C PHE A 348 -17.27 4.11 -11.89
N ILE A 349 -17.61 4.16 -13.18
CA ILE A 349 -18.48 5.19 -13.76
C ILE A 349 -19.90 4.62 -13.86
N ASN A 350 -20.88 5.38 -13.38
CA ASN A 350 -22.30 5.01 -13.47
C ASN A 350 -22.68 3.68 -12.78
N LEU A 351 -21.82 3.13 -11.91
CA LEU A 351 -22.05 1.86 -11.20
C LEU A 351 -22.71 2.06 -9.83
N ALA A 352 -22.24 3.03 -9.03
CA ALA A 352 -22.74 3.21 -7.67
C ALA A 352 -24.17 3.74 -7.68
N GLU A 353 -25.03 3.14 -6.86
CA GLU A 353 -26.40 3.60 -6.63
C GLU A 353 -26.46 4.57 -5.46
N ARG A 354 -25.69 4.28 -4.40
CA ARG A 354 -25.68 5.05 -3.16
C ARG A 354 -24.30 5.00 -2.51
N VAL A 355 -23.93 6.08 -1.84
CA VAL A 355 -22.71 6.20 -1.05
C VAL A 355 -23.05 6.63 0.38
N TYR A 356 -22.47 5.94 1.36
CA TYR A 356 -22.50 6.31 2.77
C TYR A 356 -21.15 6.89 3.18
N PHE A 357 -21.15 8.13 3.66
CA PHE A 357 -19.98 8.79 4.22
C PHE A 357 -20.12 8.93 5.74
N GLY A 358 -19.23 8.28 6.48
CA GLY A 358 -19.09 8.53 7.92
C GLY A 358 -18.45 9.90 8.13
N MET A 359 -19.12 10.76 8.88
CA MET A 359 -18.73 12.15 9.08
C MET A 359 -17.88 12.33 10.34
N GLU A 360 -17.12 13.42 10.38
CA GLU A 360 -16.24 13.73 11.51
C GLU A 360 -17.01 13.98 12.82
N ASP A 361 -18.25 14.44 12.71
CA ASP A 361 -19.16 14.72 13.83
C ASP A 361 -19.93 13.49 14.36
N GLY A 362 -19.68 12.31 13.78
CA GLY A 362 -20.35 11.06 14.16
C GLY A 362 -21.69 10.83 13.44
N THR A 363 -22.06 11.67 12.49
CA THR A 363 -23.21 11.43 11.61
C THR A 363 -22.81 10.57 10.40
N VAL A 364 -23.80 10.12 9.63
CA VAL A 364 -23.59 9.46 8.34
C VAL A 364 -24.33 10.25 7.27
N LYS A 365 -23.58 10.80 6.30
CA LYS A 365 -24.12 11.46 5.12
C LYS A 365 -24.40 10.42 4.04
N ILE A 366 -25.57 10.48 3.44
CA ILE A 366 -25.98 9.60 2.35
C ILE A 366 -26.05 10.42 1.06
N ARG A 367 -25.49 9.88 -0.02
CA ARG A 367 -25.63 10.43 -1.37
C ARG A 367 -26.21 9.36 -2.28
N ASP A 368 -27.34 9.65 -2.89
CA ASP A 368 -28.00 8.81 -3.87
C ASP A 368 -27.64 9.25 -5.29
N LYS A 369 -27.65 8.30 -6.22
CA LYS A 369 -27.58 8.59 -7.64
C LYS A 369 -28.81 9.42 -8.01
N ASN A 370 -28.60 10.58 -8.61
CA ASN A 370 -29.69 11.39 -9.12
C ASN A 370 -30.42 10.58 -10.21
N MET A 371 -31.67 10.19 -9.95
CA MET A 371 -32.56 9.71 -11.01
C MET A 371 -32.99 10.93 -11.81
N LEU A 372 -32.29 11.17 -12.93
CA LEU A 372 -32.72 12.12 -13.95
C LEU A 372 -33.83 11.51 -14.80
#